data_AF-S3YC57-F1
#
_entry.id   AF-S3YC57-F1
#
_cell.length_a   1.000
_cell.length_b   1.000
_cell.length_c   1.000
_cell.angle_alpha   90.00
_cell.angle_beta   90.00
_cell.angle_gamma   90.00
#
_symmetry.space_group_name_H-M   'P 1'
#
loop_
_entity.id
_entity.type
_entity.pdbx_description
1 polymer ?
#
loop_
_entity_poly.entity_id
_entity_poly.type
_entity_poly.pdbx_seq_one_letter_code
_entity_poly.pdbx_strand_id
1 'polypeptide(L)'
;MSSTPRNTCSGIGWMQDEPCGRGVKRYDPTGPIFISYRQSDGTKLAEQLDRFLRAGGLVPWRDLVDLPPGETTRRVRQAFAEGISAAVLLVTPEIGKSQFVRDEELPELLALEQEPHDFSFLVLNTIPKTDEKASGDGRSRGDGVEADHLLCGCAQSKNAINVQAPDCLLGTTGQPLKKLKQYGLAELRQLYRDLLYRRLGHLMRPTERYLPVGLPTGAVEAISSINRWLFGDRGIGDGEITIQTQTRPVPDAHTRRSGTTYLGCEHDLAIRLRQDPTTGIPAVEDYRYLKETLPIMVDALYAHGVSGVRLTGGGHFSLGWALGAALPVTRQGGLHVIDLDGCEWTDTNSDGDQETFHAVPKDVQQDLDPPRSVAVLIRNSTEQNMQIFEELKAACDESFQIVIESCSGEHHYPANEGSRLAQEIARELRKRGAGKELHIAWSAATSLAPLVARKTNTLNCVLYELTQNPSATKQHYKKVLRVVAGMPNGPIVEVFDDCDLLSEPPACEPTKTLVNLTPHVVRLYRDGVVVKEWPAPDDDQWVRVGEKRCSAPTVHNDDLEIPVTVITSGDLVGEPPEVPGVGYIVPRLSAQASGRRDFYFPFDEVRDEEGNILGARGLGQFPPKSGG
;
A
#
# COMPACT_ATOMS: atom_id res chain seq x y z
N MET A 1 45.95 -30.07 42.85
CA MET A 1 44.74 -29.25 43.09
C MET A 1 44.82 -28.05 42.16
N SER A 2 43.68 -27.73 41.57
CA SER A 2 43.43 -26.95 40.36
C SER A 2 44.15 -25.60 40.22
N SER A 3 44.74 -25.37 39.04
CA SER A 3 44.88 -24.04 38.44
C SER A 3 45.05 -24.17 36.92
N THR A 4 44.24 -23.43 36.18
CA THR A 4 44.07 -23.33 34.72
C THR A 4 45.40 -23.19 33.94
N PRO A 5 45.39 -23.50 32.64
CA PRO A 5 45.80 -22.44 31.71
C PRO A 5 44.94 -22.32 30.45
N ARG A 6 44.94 -21.08 29.94
CA ARG A 6 44.43 -20.63 28.64
C ARG A 6 45.08 -21.42 27.51
N ASN A 7 44.30 -21.75 26.47
CA ASN A 7 44.86 -22.04 25.16
C ASN A 7 44.08 -21.28 24.08
N THR A 8 44.81 -20.35 23.46
CA THR A 8 44.59 -19.72 22.17
C THR A 8 44.65 -20.77 21.06
N CYS A 9 43.69 -20.76 20.13
CA CYS A 9 43.81 -21.47 18.86
C CYS A 9 43.69 -20.50 17.69
N SER A 10 44.85 -20.15 17.13
CA SER A 10 45.03 -19.74 15.74
C SER A 10 45.07 -20.99 14.86
N GLY A 11 44.26 -21.03 13.80
CA GLY A 11 44.29 -22.12 12.83
C GLY A 11 43.27 -21.91 11.72
N ILE A 12 43.67 -21.16 10.69
CA ILE A 12 42.95 -21.02 9.43
C ILE A 12 42.99 -22.38 8.73
N GLY A 13 41.87 -23.09 8.74
CA GLY A 13 41.61 -24.27 7.93
C GLY A 13 40.34 -24.03 7.12
N TRP A 14 40.50 -23.81 5.82
CA TRP A 14 39.39 -23.77 4.87
C TRP A 14 38.75 -25.16 4.80
N MET A 15 37.76 -25.42 5.66
CA MET A 15 36.86 -26.55 5.49
C MET A 15 35.75 -26.12 4.54
N GLN A 16 35.82 -26.66 3.32
CA GLN A 16 34.68 -26.74 2.43
C GLN A 16 33.61 -27.57 3.15
N ASP A 17 32.60 -26.90 3.70
CA ASP A 17 31.37 -27.57 4.11
C ASP A 17 30.66 -28.05 2.85
N GLU A 18 30.81 -29.33 2.53
CA GLU A 18 29.91 -30.01 1.61
C GLU A 18 28.49 -29.98 2.22
N PRO A 19 27.48 -29.45 1.50
CA PRO A 19 26.11 -29.46 2.00
C PRO A 19 25.58 -30.89 1.96
N CYS A 20 25.41 -31.46 3.15
CA CYS A 20 24.75 -32.73 3.40
C CYS A 20 23.42 -32.83 2.63
N GLY A 21 23.31 -33.84 1.75
CA GLY A 21 22.25 -34.01 0.75
C GLY A 21 20.81 -33.99 1.28
N ARG A 22 20.19 -32.81 1.25
CA ARG A 22 18.75 -32.60 1.36
C ARG A 22 18.28 -32.10 -0.02
N GLY A 23 17.42 -32.87 -0.70
CA GLY A 23 16.96 -32.53 -2.06
C GLY A 23 16.38 -31.11 -2.14
N VAL A 24 16.65 -30.41 -3.24
CA VAL A 24 16.10 -29.08 -3.54
C VAL A 24 14.57 -29.15 -3.51
N LYS A 25 13.93 -28.45 -2.57
CA LYS A 25 12.47 -28.45 -2.42
C LYS A 25 11.89 -27.29 -3.24
N ARG A 26 11.32 -27.60 -4.41
CA ARG A 26 10.73 -26.60 -5.32
C ARG A 26 9.43 -25.98 -4.82
N TYR A 27 8.72 -26.73 -3.98
CA TYR A 27 7.50 -26.29 -3.29
C TYR A 27 7.79 -26.00 -1.82
N ASP A 28 7.50 -24.77 -1.40
CA ASP A 28 7.42 -24.35 -0.01
C ASP A 28 6.08 -23.65 0.23
N PRO A 29 5.14 -24.25 0.97
CA PRO A 29 3.84 -23.68 1.26
C PRO A 29 3.88 -22.38 2.09
N THR A 30 4.99 -22.09 2.75
CA THR A 30 5.25 -20.84 3.47
C THR A 30 6.06 -19.84 2.62
N GLY A 31 6.59 -20.30 1.48
CA GLY A 31 7.37 -19.51 0.53
C GLY A 31 6.56 -18.42 -0.16
N PRO A 32 7.21 -17.60 -1.02
CA PRO A 32 6.54 -16.52 -1.72
C PRO A 32 5.64 -17.02 -2.87
N ILE A 33 4.77 -16.13 -3.34
CA ILE A 33 3.96 -16.33 -4.53
C ILE A 33 4.73 -15.82 -5.74
N PHE A 34 5.04 -16.69 -6.69
CA PHE A 34 5.76 -16.32 -7.90
C PHE A 34 4.83 -15.58 -8.90
N ILE A 35 5.20 -14.39 -9.37
CA ILE A 35 4.46 -13.68 -10.41
C ILE A 35 5.24 -13.81 -11.74
N SER A 36 4.71 -14.60 -12.66
CA SER A 36 5.24 -14.78 -14.03
C SER A 36 4.58 -13.79 -14.98
N TYR A 37 5.37 -13.00 -15.71
CA TYR A 37 4.86 -11.98 -16.63
C TYR A 37 5.91 -11.58 -17.68
N ARG A 38 5.46 -10.99 -18.79
CA ARG A 38 6.34 -10.34 -19.75
C ARG A 38 6.67 -8.92 -19.30
N GLN A 39 7.94 -8.58 -19.16
CA GLN A 39 8.36 -7.27 -18.62
C GLN A 39 7.83 -6.09 -19.44
N SER A 40 7.87 -6.13 -20.77
CA SER A 40 7.57 -4.95 -21.60
C SER A 40 6.10 -4.50 -21.58
N ASP A 41 5.14 -5.40 -21.35
CA ASP A 41 3.71 -5.07 -21.32
C ASP A 41 2.99 -5.51 -20.04
N GLY A 42 3.60 -6.36 -19.22
CA GLY A 42 3.05 -6.86 -17.97
C GLY A 42 3.54 -6.15 -16.70
N THR A 43 4.61 -5.33 -16.76
CA THR A 43 5.25 -4.75 -15.55
C THR A 43 4.28 -3.97 -14.68
N LYS A 44 3.53 -3.01 -15.24
CA LYS A 44 2.58 -2.20 -14.46
C LYS A 44 1.55 -3.07 -13.73
N LEU A 45 1.02 -4.09 -14.41
CA LEU A 45 0.03 -5.00 -13.83
C LEU A 45 0.67 -5.91 -12.76
N ALA A 46 1.90 -6.37 -12.98
CA ALA A 46 2.65 -7.13 -11.99
C ALA A 46 2.91 -6.32 -10.72
N GLU A 47 3.24 -5.04 -10.85
CA GLU A 47 3.41 -4.12 -9.72
C GLU A 47 2.12 -3.86 -8.97
N GLN A 48 1.00 -3.73 -9.68
CA GLN A 48 -0.32 -3.64 -9.07
C GLN A 48 -0.69 -4.91 -8.31
N LEU A 49 -0.51 -6.08 -8.91
CA LEU A 49 -0.77 -7.37 -8.25
C LEU A 49 0.15 -7.57 -7.04
N ASP A 50 1.43 -7.27 -7.16
CA ASP A 50 2.41 -7.35 -6.06
C ASP A 50 1.93 -6.54 -4.86
N ARG A 51 1.57 -5.26 -5.09
CA ARG A 51 1.06 -4.36 -4.04
C ARG A 51 -0.27 -4.85 -3.46
N PHE A 52 -1.17 -5.35 -4.29
CA PHE A 52 -2.44 -5.92 -3.85
C PHE A 52 -2.24 -7.11 -2.90
N LEU A 53 -1.36 -8.05 -3.27
CA LEU A 53 -1.05 -9.23 -2.45
C LEU A 53 -0.36 -8.83 -1.13
N ARG A 54 0.59 -7.90 -1.16
CA ARG A 54 1.30 -7.40 0.03
C ARG A 54 0.39 -6.68 1.02
N ALA A 55 -0.55 -5.88 0.54
CA ALA A 55 -1.55 -5.23 1.39
C ALA A 55 -2.45 -6.25 2.11
N GLY A 56 -2.68 -7.41 1.48
CA GLY A 56 -3.44 -8.53 2.04
C GLY A 56 -2.62 -9.53 2.86
N GLY A 57 -1.33 -9.31 3.09
CA GLY A 57 -0.53 -10.20 3.92
C GLY A 57 0.15 -11.36 3.19
N LEU A 58 0.05 -11.44 1.86
CA LEU A 58 0.75 -12.44 1.05
C LEU A 58 2.04 -11.84 0.47
N VAL A 59 3.10 -12.64 0.42
CA VAL A 59 4.42 -12.18 -0.03
C VAL A 59 4.69 -12.64 -1.47
N PRO A 60 4.62 -11.75 -2.46
CA PRO A 60 4.98 -12.06 -3.83
C PRO A 60 6.49 -11.99 -4.08
N TRP A 61 6.93 -12.70 -5.12
CA TRP A 61 8.26 -12.63 -5.72
C TRP A 61 8.15 -12.21 -7.19
N ARG A 62 8.98 -11.23 -7.62
CA ARG A 62 8.99 -10.70 -9.00
C ARG A 62 10.40 -10.31 -9.46
N ASP A 63 10.60 -10.32 -10.77
CA ASP A 63 11.91 -10.16 -11.41
C ASP A 63 12.53 -8.73 -11.31
N LEU A 64 11.73 -7.67 -11.30
CA LEU A 64 12.25 -6.29 -11.43
C LEU A 64 12.65 -5.58 -10.13
N VAL A 65 12.29 -6.11 -8.96
CA VAL A 65 12.60 -5.47 -7.67
C VAL A 65 13.79 -6.10 -6.95
N ASP A 66 14.23 -7.26 -7.41
CA ASP A 66 15.18 -8.10 -6.70
C ASP A 66 16.49 -8.33 -7.49
N LEU A 67 16.71 -7.64 -8.62
CA LEU A 67 17.88 -7.84 -9.47
C LEU A 67 18.73 -6.57 -9.68
N PRO A 68 20.05 -6.63 -9.42
CA PRO A 68 21.01 -5.79 -10.13
C PRO A 68 21.02 -6.16 -11.63
N PRO A 69 21.29 -5.22 -12.55
CA PRO A 69 21.38 -5.52 -13.97
C PRO A 69 22.48 -6.57 -14.24
N GLY A 70 22.13 -7.72 -14.82
CA GLY A 70 23.11 -8.66 -15.38
C GLY A 70 22.83 -10.18 -15.34
N GLU A 71 21.96 -10.73 -14.49
CA GLU A 71 21.73 -12.20 -14.44
C GLU A 71 20.31 -12.61 -14.01
N THR A 72 19.33 -12.46 -14.91
CA THR A 72 17.92 -12.82 -14.69
C THR A 72 17.69 -14.34 -14.54
N THR A 73 18.28 -15.16 -15.42
CA THR A 73 18.01 -16.61 -15.48
C THR A 73 18.50 -17.39 -14.26
N ARG A 74 19.65 -16.99 -13.68
CA ARG A 74 20.26 -17.70 -12.54
C ARG A 74 19.41 -17.57 -11.27
N ARG A 75 18.71 -16.44 -11.09
CA ARG A 75 17.95 -16.15 -9.88
C ARG A 75 16.49 -16.60 -9.93
N VAL A 76 15.87 -16.71 -11.10
CA VAL A 76 14.56 -17.38 -11.24
C VAL A 76 14.68 -18.86 -10.83
N ARG A 77 15.70 -19.56 -11.33
CA ARG A 77 16.03 -20.93 -10.90
C ARG A 77 16.38 -21.01 -9.42
N GLN A 78 16.99 -19.95 -8.86
CA GLN A 78 17.24 -19.85 -7.42
C GLN A 78 15.94 -19.68 -6.63
N ALA A 79 14.98 -18.87 -7.09
CA ALA A 79 13.69 -18.70 -6.45
C ALA A 79 12.91 -20.03 -6.42
N PHE A 80 12.91 -20.78 -7.52
CA PHE A 80 12.39 -22.15 -7.54
C PHE A 80 13.16 -23.08 -6.60
N ALA A 81 14.49 -22.95 -6.50
CA ALA A 81 15.29 -23.76 -5.60
C ALA A 81 15.06 -23.43 -4.10
N GLU A 82 14.71 -22.18 -3.79
CA GLU A 82 14.37 -21.70 -2.46
C GLU A 82 12.96 -22.14 -2.02
N GLY A 83 12.10 -22.48 -2.98
CA GLY A 83 10.74 -22.99 -2.75
C GLY A 83 9.68 -21.90 -2.84
N ILE A 84 8.65 -22.15 -3.66
CA ILE A 84 7.50 -21.24 -3.83
C ILE A 84 6.20 -21.90 -3.37
N SER A 85 5.22 -21.09 -2.93
CA SER A 85 3.94 -21.61 -2.40
C SER A 85 2.86 -21.71 -3.46
N ALA A 86 2.87 -20.79 -4.42
CA ALA A 86 1.93 -20.68 -5.52
C ALA A 86 2.56 -19.85 -6.64
N ALA A 87 1.94 -19.85 -7.81
CA ALA A 87 2.31 -18.98 -8.91
C ALA A 87 1.09 -18.35 -9.58
N VAL A 88 1.27 -17.13 -10.07
CA VAL A 88 0.30 -16.41 -10.89
C VAL A 88 0.95 -16.05 -12.23
N LEU A 89 0.37 -16.54 -13.32
CA LEU A 89 0.73 -16.14 -14.67
C LEU A 89 -0.12 -14.94 -15.11
N LEU A 90 0.53 -13.82 -15.43
CA LEU A 90 -0.11 -12.65 -16.02
C LEU A 90 -0.13 -12.78 -17.54
N VAL A 91 -1.34 -12.91 -18.10
CA VAL A 91 -1.56 -13.05 -19.54
C VAL A 91 -2.01 -11.72 -20.11
N THR A 92 -1.08 -11.03 -20.75
CA THR A 92 -1.28 -9.82 -21.54
C THR A 92 -1.29 -10.13 -23.05
N PRO A 93 -1.76 -9.22 -23.93
CA PRO A 93 -1.86 -9.49 -25.36
C PRO A 93 -0.54 -9.93 -26.02
N GLU A 94 0.60 -9.48 -25.52
CA GLU A 94 1.91 -9.80 -26.10
C GLU A 94 2.70 -10.85 -25.31
N ILE A 95 2.08 -11.55 -24.34
CA ILE A 95 2.78 -12.56 -23.51
C ILE A 95 3.52 -13.61 -24.35
N GLY A 96 2.97 -13.98 -25.51
CA GLY A 96 3.56 -14.93 -26.46
C GLY A 96 4.91 -14.49 -27.05
N LYS A 97 5.25 -13.20 -26.96
CA LYS A 97 6.56 -12.67 -27.37
C LYS A 97 7.66 -12.90 -26.32
N SER A 98 7.31 -13.35 -25.11
CA SER A 98 8.28 -13.67 -24.06
C SER A 98 8.81 -15.09 -24.22
N GLN A 99 9.99 -15.22 -24.85
CA GLN A 99 10.68 -16.51 -24.94
C GLN A 99 11.02 -17.05 -23.55
N PHE A 100 11.43 -16.18 -22.62
CA PHE A 100 11.79 -16.59 -21.27
C PHE A 100 10.62 -17.21 -20.49
N VAL A 101 9.44 -16.58 -20.50
CA VAL A 101 8.25 -17.15 -19.85
C VAL A 101 7.89 -18.50 -20.48
N ARG A 102 7.89 -18.57 -21.81
CA ARG A 102 7.48 -19.77 -22.55
C ARG A 102 8.45 -20.94 -22.38
N ASP A 103 9.74 -20.67 -22.46
CA ASP A 103 10.78 -21.69 -22.62
C ASP A 103 11.45 -22.06 -21.27
N GLU A 104 11.40 -21.18 -20.26
CA GLU A 104 12.03 -21.40 -18.95
C GLU A 104 11.01 -21.48 -17.79
N GLU A 105 10.13 -20.48 -17.60
CA GLU A 105 9.26 -20.42 -16.41
C GLU A 105 8.04 -21.36 -16.50
N LEU A 106 7.31 -21.28 -17.62
CA LEU A 106 6.04 -21.99 -17.80
C LEU A 106 6.16 -23.51 -17.70
N PRO A 107 7.19 -24.16 -18.29
CA PRO A 107 7.36 -25.61 -18.17
C PRO A 107 7.59 -26.05 -16.72
N GLU A 108 8.36 -25.30 -15.94
CA GLU A 108 8.62 -25.62 -14.53
C GLU A 108 7.35 -25.45 -13.68
N LEU A 109 6.59 -24.38 -13.90
CA LEU A 109 5.32 -24.13 -13.20
C LEU A 109 4.25 -25.20 -13.49
N LEU A 110 4.16 -25.64 -14.75
CA LEU A 110 3.25 -26.71 -15.16
C LEU A 110 3.67 -28.08 -14.61
N ALA A 111 4.98 -28.34 -14.52
CA ALA A 111 5.48 -29.56 -13.90
C ALA A 111 5.13 -29.57 -12.40
N LEU A 112 5.34 -28.45 -11.71
CA LEU A 112 5.02 -28.30 -10.29
C LEU A 112 3.52 -28.52 -10.05
N GLU A 113 2.63 -27.90 -10.83
CA GLU A 113 1.17 -28.10 -10.71
C GLU A 113 0.71 -29.57 -10.84
N GLN A 114 1.49 -30.44 -11.50
CA GLN A 114 1.17 -31.86 -11.65
C GLN A 114 1.68 -32.74 -10.50
N GLU A 115 2.57 -32.21 -9.64
CA GLU A 115 3.11 -32.95 -8.50
C GLU A 115 2.03 -33.11 -7.40
N PRO A 116 2.09 -34.20 -6.59
CA PRO A 116 1.08 -34.52 -5.58
C PRO A 116 1.22 -33.64 -4.31
N HIS A 117 1.05 -32.33 -4.47
CA HIS A 117 1.13 -31.33 -3.41
C HIS A 117 0.12 -30.19 -3.61
N ASP A 118 -0.12 -29.37 -2.59
CA ASP A 118 -1.16 -28.33 -2.57
C ASP A 118 -0.78 -27.04 -3.35
N PHE A 119 0.24 -27.08 -4.20
CA PHE A 119 0.64 -25.95 -5.06
C PHE A 119 -0.51 -25.49 -5.97
N SER A 120 -0.45 -24.22 -6.35
CA SER A 120 -1.49 -23.57 -7.13
C SER A 120 -0.87 -22.76 -8.24
N PHE A 121 -1.18 -23.13 -9.46
CA PHE A 121 -0.89 -22.32 -10.61
C PHE A 121 -2.17 -21.64 -11.12
N LEU A 122 -2.24 -20.32 -10.91
CA LEU A 122 -3.39 -19.50 -11.26
C LEU A 122 -3.05 -18.57 -12.43
N VAL A 123 -4.07 -18.14 -13.18
CA VAL A 123 -3.89 -17.23 -14.32
C VAL A 123 -4.69 -15.95 -14.12
N LEU A 124 -4.04 -14.79 -14.22
CA LEU A 124 -4.71 -13.51 -14.35
C LEU A 124 -4.72 -13.13 -15.83
N ASN A 125 -5.90 -13.21 -16.46
CA ASN A 125 -6.09 -13.12 -17.90
C ASN A 125 -6.72 -11.78 -18.29
N THR A 126 -5.99 -10.96 -19.04
CA THR A 126 -6.48 -9.65 -19.51
C THR A 126 -7.14 -9.72 -20.88
N ILE A 127 -7.24 -10.90 -21.50
CA ILE A 127 -7.73 -11.05 -22.87
C ILE A 127 -9.26 -11.18 -22.84
N PRO A 128 -10.01 -10.22 -23.40
CA PRO A 128 -11.46 -10.30 -23.45
C PRO A 128 -11.90 -11.40 -24.43
N LYS A 129 -13.05 -11.99 -24.15
CA LYS A 129 -13.76 -12.87 -25.07
C LYS A 129 -14.38 -12.03 -26.18
N THR A 130 -13.97 -12.29 -27.41
CA THR A 130 -14.61 -11.69 -28.59
C THR A 130 -15.93 -12.41 -28.84
N ASP A 131 -17.06 -11.71 -28.76
CA ASP A 131 -18.35 -12.26 -29.18
C ASP A 131 -18.40 -12.27 -30.72
N GLU A 132 -18.41 -13.46 -31.33
CA GLU A 132 -18.53 -13.65 -32.79
C GLU A 132 -19.90 -13.23 -33.38
N LYS A 133 -20.72 -12.44 -32.66
CA LYS A 133 -22.01 -11.93 -33.15
C LYS A 133 -22.00 -10.46 -33.58
N ALA A 134 -20.83 -9.86 -33.78
CA ALA A 134 -20.70 -8.54 -34.39
C ALA A 134 -19.86 -8.60 -35.68
N SER A 135 -20.24 -9.49 -36.61
CA SER A 135 -19.78 -9.36 -37.99
C SER A 135 -20.68 -8.34 -38.70
N GLY A 136 -20.19 -7.11 -38.81
CA GLY A 136 -20.77 -6.08 -39.67
C GLY A 136 -20.85 -4.70 -39.03
N ASP A 137 -19.72 -4.04 -38.80
CA ASP A 137 -19.43 -2.78 -39.49
C ASP A 137 -17.96 -2.39 -39.24
N GLY A 138 -17.25 -2.08 -40.32
CA GLY A 138 -15.83 -1.78 -40.28
C GLY A 138 -15.59 -0.38 -39.73
N ARG A 139 -15.32 -0.26 -38.43
CA ARG A 139 -14.64 0.92 -37.87
C ARG A 139 -13.64 0.49 -36.81
N SER A 140 -12.36 0.60 -37.17
CA SER A 140 -11.22 0.47 -36.27
C SER A 140 -11.33 1.54 -35.17
N ARG A 141 -11.81 1.16 -33.98
CA ARG A 141 -11.61 1.95 -32.76
C ARG A 141 -10.19 1.68 -32.27
N GLY A 142 -9.29 2.60 -32.57
CA GLY A 142 -8.06 2.76 -31.81
C GLY A 142 -8.43 3.44 -30.50
N ASP A 143 -8.35 2.70 -29.39
CA ASP A 143 -8.38 3.29 -28.06
C ASP A 143 -7.18 2.72 -27.29
N GLY A 144 -6.17 3.57 -27.12
CA GLY A 144 -5.15 3.39 -26.10
C GLY A 144 -5.81 3.60 -24.75
N VAL A 145 -6.10 2.51 -24.05
CA VAL A 145 -6.59 2.57 -22.67
C VAL A 145 -5.37 2.82 -21.77
N GLU A 146 -5.25 4.03 -21.23
CA GLU A 146 -4.31 4.32 -20.16
C GLU A 146 -4.60 3.42 -18.95
N ALA A 147 -3.60 2.62 -18.58
CA ALA A 147 -3.68 1.56 -17.57
C ALA A 147 -3.72 2.07 -16.11
N ASP A 148 -3.87 3.37 -15.88
CA ASP A 148 -3.51 3.97 -14.59
C ASP A 148 -4.59 3.89 -13.51
N HIS A 149 -5.83 3.48 -13.82
CA HIS A 149 -6.93 3.42 -12.83
C HIS A 149 -7.81 2.16 -12.83
N LEU A 150 -7.35 1.04 -13.40
CA LEU A 150 -8.21 -0.13 -13.63
C LEU A 150 -8.60 -0.93 -12.37
N LEU A 151 -7.98 -0.72 -11.20
CA LEU A 151 -8.21 -1.56 -10.01
C LEU A 151 -8.99 -0.87 -8.86
N CYS A 152 -9.32 0.42 -8.99
CA CYS A 152 -10.21 1.08 -8.05
C CYS A 152 -11.64 0.79 -8.48
N GLY A 153 -12.43 0.14 -7.62
CA GLY A 153 -13.71 -0.55 -7.92
C GLY A 153 -14.90 0.26 -8.45
N CYS A 154 -14.69 1.34 -9.19
CA CYS A 154 -15.73 2.09 -9.86
C CYS A 154 -15.96 1.53 -11.28
N ALA A 155 -16.97 0.65 -11.37
CA ALA A 155 -17.71 0.27 -12.59
C ALA A 155 -16.88 -0.09 -13.83
N GLN A 156 -16.50 -1.36 -13.98
CA GLN A 156 -16.01 -1.91 -15.25
C GLN A 156 -16.83 -3.16 -15.61
N SER A 157 -17.25 -3.25 -16.87
CA SER A 157 -18.14 -4.31 -17.35
C SER A 157 -17.52 -5.68 -17.10
N LYS A 158 -18.37 -6.65 -16.74
CA LYS A 158 -18.02 -8.09 -16.70
C LYS A 158 -17.77 -8.61 -18.11
N ASN A 159 -16.72 -8.14 -18.78
CA ASN A 159 -16.30 -8.73 -20.04
C ASN A 159 -15.77 -10.12 -19.72
N ALA A 160 -16.42 -11.16 -20.25
CA ALA A 160 -15.96 -12.52 -20.09
C ALA A 160 -14.52 -12.63 -20.64
N ILE A 161 -13.65 -13.35 -19.94
CA ILE A 161 -12.28 -13.60 -20.40
C ILE A 161 -12.24 -14.67 -21.48
N ASN A 162 -11.28 -14.58 -22.40
CA ASN A 162 -10.98 -15.64 -23.36
C ASN A 162 -10.09 -16.71 -22.69
N VAL A 163 -10.71 -17.76 -22.15
CA VAL A 163 -10.00 -18.84 -21.44
C VAL A 163 -9.04 -19.65 -22.31
N GLN A 164 -9.15 -19.57 -23.64
CA GLN A 164 -8.24 -20.25 -24.57
C GLN A 164 -7.02 -19.39 -24.94
N ALA A 165 -7.10 -18.08 -24.73
CA ALA A 165 -6.05 -17.15 -25.12
C ALA A 165 -4.67 -17.48 -24.54
N PRO A 166 -4.52 -17.87 -23.25
CA PRO A 166 -3.21 -18.21 -22.69
C PRO A 166 -2.48 -19.30 -23.48
N ASP A 167 -3.17 -20.41 -23.77
CA ASP A 167 -2.59 -21.53 -24.52
C ASP A 167 -2.24 -21.14 -25.97
N CYS A 168 -3.11 -20.36 -26.62
CA CYS A 168 -2.88 -19.88 -27.98
C CYS A 168 -1.68 -18.92 -28.08
N LEU A 169 -1.56 -17.98 -27.14
CA LEU A 169 -0.50 -16.98 -27.12
C LEU A 169 0.86 -17.61 -26.77
N LEU A 170 0.89 -18.54 -25.83
CA LEU A 170 2.11 -19.21 -25.38
C LEU A 170 2.47 -20.44 -26.22
N GLY A 171 1.60 -20.86 -27.16
CA GLY A 171 1.86 -21.97 -28.07
C GLY A 171 1.94 -23.33 -27.36
N THR A 172 1.21 -23.51 -26.26
CA THR A 172 1.28 -24.74 -25.45
C THR A 172 0.53 -25.90 -26.12
N THR A 173 1.11 -27.10 -26.06
CA THR A 173 0.46 -28.33 -26.55
C THR A 173 -0.49 -28.93 -25.51
N GLY A 174 -1.67 -29.40 -25.93
CA GLY A 174 -2.63 -30.07 -25.02
C GLY A 174 -3.52 -29.14 -24.16
N GLN A 175 -3.45 -27.82 -24.38
CA GLN A 175 -4.22 -26.78 -23.67
C GLN A 175 -4.18 -26.89 -22.13
N PRO A 176 -2.98 -26.96 -21.49
CA PRO A 176 -2.88 -27.06 -20.05
C PRO A 176 -3.43 -25.83 -19.32
N LEU A 177 -3.26 -24.62 -19.85
CA LEU A 177 -3.61 -23.36 -19.17
C LEU A 177 -5.12 -23.12 -19.12
N LYS A 178 -5.86 -23.59 -20.13
CA LYS A 178 -7.33 -23.62 -20.13
C LYS A 178 -7.92 -24.43 -18.97
N LYS A 179 -7.19 -25.43 -18.47
CA LYS A 179 -7.62 -26.28 -17.35
C LYS A 179 -7.35 -25.64 -15.99
N LEU A 180 -6.46 -24.66 -15.93
CA LEU A 180 -6.17 -23.91 -14.72
C LEU A 180 -7.31 -22.94 -14.40
N LYS A 181 -7.41 -22.56 -13.13
CA LYS A 181 -8.34 -21.52 -12.71
C LYS A 181 -7.84 -20.16 -13.19
N GLN A 182 -8.66 -19.48 -13.99
CA GLN A 182 -8.34 -18.18 -14.56
C GLN A 182 -9.27 -17.10 -14.00
N TYR A 183 -8.76 -15.88 -13.89
CA TYR A 183 -9.46 -14.71 -13.37
C TYR A 183 -9.30 -13.53 -14.32
N GLY A 184 -10.34 -12.73 -14.49
CA GLY A 184 -10.21 -11.40 -15.08
C GLY A 184 -9.72 -10.36 -14.08
N LEU A 185 -9.39 -9.15 -14.54
CA LEU A 185 -8.98 -8.03 -13.68
C LEU A 185 -10.07 -7.67 -12.63
N ALA A 186 -11.34 -7.78 -13.00
CA ALA A 186 -12.47 -7.56 -12.09
C ALA A 186 -12.61 -8.63 -11.00
N GLU A 187 -11.87 -9.75 -11.09
CA GLU A 187 -11.94 -10.90 -10.17
C GLU A 187 -10.72 -10.97 -9.25
N LEU A 188 -9.93 -9.89 -9.15
CA LEU A 188 -8.70 -9.84 -8.34
C LEU A 188 -8.94 -10.20 -6.86
N ARG A 189 -10.07 -9.78 -6.29
CA ARG A 189 -10.50 -10.16 -4.93
C ARG A 189 -10.65 -11.69 -4.78
N GLN A 190 -11.13 -12.37 -5.81
CA GLN A 190 -11.32 -13.82 -5.80
C GLN A 190 -9.98 -14.56 -6.01
N LEU A 191 -9.11 -14.07 -6.89
CA LEU A 191 -7.73 -14.56 -7.03
C LEU A 191 -7.01 -14.53 -5.66
N TYR A 192 -7.03 -13.37 -4.99
CA TYR A 192 -6.44 -13.20 -3.66
C TYR A 192 -7.05 -14.13 -2.63
N ARG A 193 -8.38 -14.26 -2.60
CA ARG A 193 -9.09 -15.19 -1.70
C ARG A 193 -8.56 -16.61 -1.87
N ASP A 194 -8.44 -17.09 -3.10
CA ASP A 194 -8.01 -18.47 -3.36
C ASP A 194 -6.54 -18.70 -2.96
N LEU A 195 -5.67 -17.72 -3.20
CA LEU A 195 -4.27 -17.76 -2.74
C LEU A 195 -4.19 -17.78 -1.20
N LEU A 196 -4.96 -16.91 -0.53
CA LEU A 196 -4.98 -16.82 0.92
C LEU A 196 -5.54 -18.09 1.57
N TYR A 197 -6.65 -18.62 1.07
CA TYR A 197 -7.27 -19.83 1.61
C TYR A 197 -6.31 -21.02 1.52
N ARG A 198 -5.54 -21.13 0.44
CA ARG A 198 -4.53 -22.19 0.33
C ARG A 198 -3.35 -21.97 1.30
N ARG A 199 -2.89 -20.73 1.47
CA ARG A 199 -1.87 -20.39 2.49
C ARG A 199 -2.34 -20.81 3.89
N LEU A 200 -3.54 -20.40 4.29
CA LEU A 200 -4.11 -20.73 5.60
C LEU A 200 -4.39 -22.23 5.74
N GLY A 201 -4.93 -22.88 4.70
CA GLY A 201 -5.20 -24.33 4.72
C GLY A 201 -3.94 -25.19 4.87
N HIS A 202 -2.76 -24.69 4.49
CA HIS A 202 -1.50 -25.34 4.78
C HIS A 202 -1.03 -25.14 6.23
N LEU A 203 -1.31 -23.97 6.80
CA LEU A 203 -0.98 -23.68 8.19
C LEU A 203 -1.84 -24.48 9.18
N MET A 204 -3.01 -24.98 8.78
CA MET A 204 -3.87 -25.82 9.63
C MET A 204 -3.42 -27.29 9.68
N ARG A 205 -3.56 -27.95 10.84
CA ARG A 205 -3.20 -29.39 10.98
C ARG A 205 -4.08 -30.27 10.08
N PRO A 206 -3.55 -31.35 9.46
CA PRO A 206 -4.31 -32.22 8.54
C PRO A 206 -5.60 -32.82 9.14
N THR A 207 -5.62 -33.09 10.44
CA THR A 207 -6.77 -33.66 11.17
C THR A 207 -7.86 -32.64 11.50
N GLU A 208 -7.55 -31.34 11.48
CA GLU A 208 -8.50 -30.26 11.77
C GLU A 208 -9.26 -29.78 10.51
N ARG A 209 -8.78 -30.16 9.31
CA ARG A 209 -9.41 -29.87 8.01
C ARG A 209 -10.85 -30.42 7.87
N TYR A 210 -11.30 -31.29 8.79
CA TYR A 210 -12.60 -31.96 8.76
C TYR A 210 -13.43 -31.80 10.04
N LEU A 211 -13.01 -30.94 10.98
CA LEU A 211 -13.80 -30.72 12.21
C LEU A 211 -15.01 -29.80 11.92
N PRO A 212 -16.21 -30.13 12.43
CA PRO A 212 -17.37 -29.28 12.29
C PRO A 212 -17.17 -27.93 13.01
N VAL A 213 -17.55 -26.84 12.33
CA VAL A 213 -17.49 -25.47 12.87
C VAL A 213 -18.37 -25.36 14.12
N GLY A 214 -17.85 -24.74 15.19
CA GLY A 214 -18.62 -24.43 16.41
C GLY A 214 -18.42 -25.38 17.60
N LEU A 215 -17.30 -26.12 17.66
CA LEU A 215 -16.98 -26.95 18.82
C LEU A 215 -16.62 -26.11 20.06
N PRO A 216 -17.02 -26.55 21.26
CA PRO A 216 -16.58 -25.92 22.51
C PRO A 216 -15.06 -25.98 22.67
N THR A 217 -14.44 -24.95 23.26
CA THR A 217 -12.98 -24.81 23.43
C THR A 217 -12.32 -26.06 24.03
N GLY A 218 -12.92 -26.66 25.07
CA GLY A 218 -12.38 -27.87 25.70
C GLY A 218 -12.42 -29.14 24.83
N ALA A 219 -13.30 -29.19 23.82
CA ALA A 219 -13.32 -30.29 22.86
C ALA A 219 -12.22 -30.12 21.80
N VAL A 220 -11.95 -28.88 21.39
CA VAL A 220 -10.83 -28.54 20.50
C VAL A 220 -9.50 -28.87 21.18
N GLU A 221 -9.30 -28.46 22.44
CA GLU A 221 -8.08 -28.75 23.21
C GLU A 221 -7.80 -30.25 23.38
N ALA A 222 -8.82 -31.06 23.65
CA ALA A 222 -8.69 -32.50 23.79
C ALA A 222 -8.32 -33.17 22.46
N ILE A 223 -8.94 -32.76 21.35
CA ILE A 223 -8.65 -33.26 19.99
C ILE A 223 -7.26 -32.82 19.55
N SER A 224 -6.89 -31.56 19.80
CA SER A 224 -5.56 -31.01 19.54
C SER A 224 -4.48 -31.75 20.33
N SER A 225 -4.74 -32.14 21.59
CA SER A 225 -3.80 -32.92 22.41
C SER A 225 -3.57 -34.34 21.89
N ILE A 226 -4.63 -35.01 21.44
CA ILE A 226 -4.57 -36.35 20.84
C ILE A 226 -3.83 -36.28 19.49
N ASN A 227 -4.10 -35.27 18.67
CA ASN A 227 -3.47 -35.08 17.36
C ASN A 227 -1.99 -34.67 17.46
N ARG A 228 -1.63 -33.85 18.47
CA ARG A 228 -0.24 -33.48 18.79
C ARG A 228 0.60 -34.73 19.10
N TRP A 229 0.03 -35.71 19.80
CA TRP A 229 0.66 -36.99 20.11
C TRP A 229 0.82 -37.89 18.88
N LEU A 230 -0.15 -37.90 17.96
CA LEU A 230 -0.17 -38.79 16.78
C LEU A 230 0.64 -38.29 15.58
N PHE A 231 0.68 -36.97 15.32
CA PHE A 231 1.13 -36.43 14.03
C PHE A 231 2.25 -35.36 14.12
N GLY A 232 2.64 -34.94 15.33
CA GLY A 232 3.65 -33.88 15.52
C GLY A 232 3.14 -32.46 15.20
N ASP A 233 3.94 -31.45 15.55
CA ASP A 233 3.52 -30.05 15.78
C ASP A 233 3.31 -29.16 14.54
N ARG A 234 3.18 -29.72 13.32
CA ARG A 234 3.14 -28.90 12.10
C ARG A 234 1.72 -28.45 11.74
N GLY A 235 1.23 -27.46 12.49
CA GLY A 235 0.08 -26.62 12.13
C GLY A 235 -0.24 -25.62 13.25
N ILE A 236 -1.13 -24.65 13.01
CA ILE A 236 -1.67 -23.66 13.96
C ILE A 236 -2.40 -24.41 15.08
N GLY A 237 -1.63 -25.02 15.97
CA GLY A 237 -2.13 -26.01 16.92
C GLY A 237 -3.07 -25.44 17.98
N ASP A 238 -2.88 -24.15 18.30
CA ASP A 238 -3.59 -23.42 19.35
C ASP A 238 -4.52 -22.34 18.76
N GLY A 239 -4.69 -22.30 17.43
CA GLY A 239 -5.54 -21.30 16.77
C GLY A 239 -4.92 -19.89 16.64
N GLU A 240 -3.63 -19.72 16.96
CA GLU A 240 -2.93 -18.44 16.82
C GLU A 240 -2.17 -18.30 15.49
N ILE A 241 -2.23 -17.10 14.90
CA ILE A 241 -1.47 -16.74 13.71
C ILE A 241 -0.63 -15.48 13.95
N THR A 242 0.56 -15.42 13.38
CA THR A 242 1.43 -14.24 13.42
C THR A 242 1.35 -13.45 12.12
N ILE A 243 0.99 -12.16 12.23
CA ILE A 243 0.92 -11.21 11.12
C ILE A 243 1.98 -10.13 11.33
N GLN A 244 2.99 -10.12 10.47
CA GLN A 244 3.96 -9.02 10.44
C GLN A 244 3.32 -7.79 9.76
N THR A 245 3.56 -6.62 10.33
CA THR A 245 3.17 -5.33 9.75
C THR A 245 4.40 -4.49 9.39
N GLN A 246 4.33 -3.74 8.30
CA GLN A 246 5.41 -2.88 7.84
C GLN A 246 4.93 -1.74 6.94
N THR A 247 5.49 -0.54 7.16
CA THR A 247 5.35 0.61 6.24
C THR A 247 6.73 1.13 5.83
N ARG A 248 7.08 1.14 4.54
CA ARG A 248 8.42 1.55 4.05
C ARG A 248 8.40 2.18 2.66
N PRO A 249 9.43 2.95 2.22
CA PRO A 249 9.44 3.62 0.92
C PRO A 249 9.48 2.68 -0.31
N VAL A 250 10.10 1.50 -0.18
CA VAL A 250 10.19 0.52 -1.27
C VAL A 250 9.84 -0.88 -0.73
N PRO A 251 8.95 -1.63 -1.39
CA PRO A 251 8.80 -3.04 -1.13
C PRO A 251 9.92 -3.75 -1.89
N ASP A 252 10.91 -4.28 -1.19
CA ASP A 252 11.81 -5.27 -1.78
C ASP A 252 11.38 -6.69 -1.32
N ALA A 253 11.55 -7.69 -2.18
CA ALA A 253 11.46 -9.08 -1.71
C ALA A 253 12.79 -9.51 -1.09
N HIS A 254 13.83 -8.66 -1.14
CA HIS A 254 15.18 -8.86 -0.63
C HIS A 254 15.52 -8.25 0.74
N THR A 255 14.67 -7.42 1.38
CA THR A 255 14.74 -7.24 2.86
C THR A 255 14.25 -8.48 3.61
N ARG A 256 14.58 -9.65 3.08
CA ARG A 256 14.78 -10.91 3.79
C ARG A 256 15.71 -10.80 5.00
N ARG A 257 16.56 -9.76 5.06
CA ARG A 257 17.43 -9.45 6.21
C ARG A 257 16.79 -8.59 7.30
N SER A 258 15.52 -8.21 7.15
CA SER A 258 14.63 -7.89 8.28
C SER A 258 13.36 -8.72 8.12
N GLY A 259 13.50 -10.02 8.43
CA GLY A 259 12.47 -11.05 8.36
C GLY A 259 12.50 -11.86 7.06
N THR A 260 12.85 -13.15 7.17
CA THR A 260 12.79 -14.22 6.15
C THR A 260 14.01 -14.44 5.22
N THR A 261 15.17 -14.86 5.76
CA THR A 261 15.83 -16.13 5.38
C THR A 261 16.90 -16.51 6.42
N TYR A 262 17.07 -17.82 6.59
CA TYR A 262 17.70 -18.58 7.70
C TYR A 262 16.86 -18.78 8.99
N LEU A 263 15.84 -17.95 9.23
CA LEU A 263 14.79 -18.17 10.23
C LEU A 263 13.41 -18.15 9.54
N GLY A 264 13.12 -19.14 8.69
CA GLY A 264 11.83 -19.29 8.00
C GLY A 264 10.67 -19.70 8.93
N CYS A 265 10.53 -19.08 10.10
CA CYS A 265 9.56 -19.48 11.14
C CYS A 265 8.90 -18.31 11.91
N GLU A 266 9.11 -17.03 11.55
CA GLU A 266 8.71 -15.92 12.44
C GLU A 266 7.33 -15.31 12.18
N HIS A 267 6.71 -15.52 11.02
CA HIS A 267 5.34 -15.03 10.74
C HIS A 267 4.63 -15.87 9.67
N ASP A 268 3.30 -15.90 9.74
CA ASP A 268 2.45 -16.65 8.82
C ASP A 268 1.94 -15.78 7.66
N LEU A 269 1.65 -14.50 7.95
CA LEU A 269 1.26 -13.46 7.01
C LEU A 269 2.12 -12.21 7.21
N ALA A 270 2.27 -11.39 6.16
CA ALA A 270 3.06 -10.16 6.22
C ALA A 270 2.40 -9.02 5.42
N ILE A 271 1.74 -8.10 6.13
CA ILE A 271 1.10 -6.91 5.56
C ILE A 271 2.15 -5.82 5.37
N ARG A 272 2.33 -5.39 4.12
CA ARG A 272 3.29 -4.34 3.78
C ARG A 272 2.63 -3.25 2.95
N LEU A 273 2.74 -2.01 3.42
CA LEU A 273 2.29 -0.83 2.68
C LEU A 273 3.50 0.03 2.33
N ARG A 274 3.52 0.59 1.12
CA ARG A 274 4.53 1.57 0.75
C ARG A 274 4.26 2.91 1.40
N GLN A 275 5.31 3.67 1.67
CA GLN A 275 5.22 5.08 2.00
C GLN A 275 5.19 5.91 0.72
N ASP A 276 4.35 6.93 0.71
CA ASP A 276 4.42 8.00 -0.26
C ASP A 276 5.72 8.80 -0.02
N PRO A 277 6.59 8.98 -1.03
CA PRO A 277 7.90 9.60 -0.85
C PRO A 277 7.81 11.10 -0.51
N THR A 278 6.69 11.75 -0.80
CA THR A 278 6.47 13.18 -0.55
C THR A 278 6.07 13.43 0.90
N THR A 279 5.29 12.51 1.48
CA THR A 279 4.68 12.70 2.80
C THR A 279 5.27 11.80 3.87
N GLY A 280 5.91 10.68 3.50
CA GLY A 280 6.48 9.70 4.44
C GLY A 280 5.42 8.83 5.13
N ILE A 281 4.14 9.00 4.82
CA ILE A 281 3.03 8.17 5.36
C ILE A 281 2.63 7.11 4.34
N PRO A 282 1.83 6.08 4.70
CA PRO A 282 1.48 5.04 3.75
C PRO A 282 0.70 5.59 2.54
N ALA A 283 1.04 5.10 1.36
CA ALA A 283 0.49 5.56 0.11
C ALA A 283 -1.01 5.26 0.02
N VAL A 284 -1.76 6.22 -0.53
CA VAL A 284 -3.22 6.13 -0.72
C VAL A 284 -3.61 4.85 -1.46
N GLU A 285 -2.87 4.50 -2.52
CA GLU A 285 -3.16 3.30 -3.31
C GLU A 285 -3.00 2.01 -2.51
N ASP A 286 -2.00 1.95 -1.63
CA ASP A 286 -1.75 0.80 -0.76
C ASP A 286 -2.86 0.69 0.31
N TYR A 287 -3.39 1.81 0.82
CA TYR A 287 -4.61 1.81 1.64
C TYR A 287 -5.85 1.34 0.90
N ARG A 288 -6.00 1.69 -0.39
CA ARG A 288 -7.10 1.17 -1.22
C ARG A 288 -7.02 -0.34 -1.35
N TYR A 289 -5.82 -0.90 -1.58
CA TYR A 289 -5.64 -2.35 -1.59
C TYR A 289 -5.89 -3.00 -0.23
N LEU A 290 -5.48 -2.36 0.87
CA LEU A 290 -5.80 -2.84 2.21
C LEU A 290 -7.32 -2.88 2.43
N LYS A 291 -8.05 -1.83 2.03
CA LYS A 291 -9.52 -1.79 2.09
C LYS A 291 -10.17 -2.96 1.34
N GLU A 292 -9.62 -3.35 0.19
CA GLU A 292 -10.14 -4.47 -0.60
C GLU A 292 -9.81 -5.86 0.01
N THR A 293 -8.62 -6.01 0.58
CA THR A 293 -8.07 -7.31 1.01
C THR A 293 -8.36 -7.66 2.48
N LEU A 294 -8.34 -6.66 3.37
CA LEU A 294 -8.57 -6.81 4.81
C LEU A 294 -9.86 -7.57 5.18
N PRO A 295 -11.05 -7.26 4.64
CA PRO A 295 -12.26 -8.03 4.95
C PRO A 295 -12.15 -9.50 4.55
N ILE A 296 -11.56 -9.78 3.37
CA ILE A 296 -11.36 -11.15 2.89
C ILE A 296 -10.37 -11.88 3.80
N MET A 297 -9.32 -11.19 4.26
CA MET A 297 -8.34 -11.76 5.19
C MET A 297 -9.00 -12.17 6.51
N VAL A 298 -9.74 -11.27 7.14
CA VAL A 298 -10.41 -11.55 8.43
C VAL A 298 -11.42 -12.68 8.31
N ASP A 299 -12.23 -12.68 7.25
CA ASP A 299 -13.19 -13.76 7.01
C ASP A 299 -12.48 -15.10 6.78
N ALA A 300 -11.34 -15.09 6.09
CA ALA A 300 -10.54 -16.30 5.89
C ALA A 300 -9.94 -16.81 7.21
N LEU A 301 -9.38 -15.93 8.05
CA LEU A 301 -8.88 -16.29 9.38
C LEU A 301 -9.98 -16.96 10.22
N TYR A 302 -11.16 -16.35 10.27
CA TYR A 302 -12.31 -16.90 10.99
C TYR A 302 -12.78 -18.24 10.41
N ALA A 303 -12.86 -18.37 9.08
CA ALA A 303 -13.25 -19.61 8.42
C ALA A 303 -12.27 -20.77 8.66
N HIS A 304 -11.00 -20.46 8.95
CA HIS A 304 -9.98 -21.46 9.30
C HIS A 304 -9.83 -21.65 10.82
N GLY A 305 -10.73 -21.11 11.64
CA GLY A 305 -10.73 -21.34 13.09
C GLY A 305 -9.63 -20.62 13.86
N VAL A 306 -9.06 -19.55 13.29
CA VAL A 306 -8.08 -18.72 14.00
C VAL A 306 -8.75 -17.98 15.16
N SER A 307 -8.31 -18.27 16.38
CA SER A 307 -8.81 -17.72 17.64
C SER A 307 -7.95 -16.59 18.20
N GLY A 308 -6.67 -16.49 17.79
CA GLY A 308 -5.74 -15.47 18.26
C GLY A 308 -4.86 -14.90 17.16
N VAL A 309 -4.49 -13.63 17.28
CA VAL A 309 -3.61 -12.94 16.33
C VAL A 309 -2.46 -12.28 17.07
N ARG A 310 -1.24 -12.53 16.62
CA ARG A 310 -0.03 -11.83 17.06
C ARG A 310 0.41 -10.86 15.96
N LEU A 311 0.34 -9.56 16.23
CA LEU A 311 0.89 -8.52 15.37
C LEU A 311 2.33 -8.27 15.75
N THR A 312 3.23 -8.28 14.76
CA THR A 312 4.65 -8.01 14.96
C THR A 312 5.15 -6.97 13.98
N GLY A 313 6.36 -6.47 14.22
CA GLY A 313 6.99 -5.48 13.36
C GLY A 313 6.60 -4.06 13.75
N GLY A 314 6.31 -3.24 12.75
CA GLY A 314 6.01 -1.84 12.99
C GLY A 314 5.23 -1.22 11.85
N GLY A 315 4.83 0.03 12.02
CA GLY A 315 4.07 0.71 11.00
C GLY A 315 3.48 2.00 11.51
N HIS A 316 2.63 2.57 10.68
CA HIS A 316 1.84 3.74 11.03
C HIS A 316 0.64 3.33 11.91
N PHE A 317 0.22 4.21 12.82
CA PHE A 317 -0.82 3.86 13.78
C PHE A 317 -2.15 3.56 13.08
N SER A 318 -2.44 4.20 11.95
CA SER A 318 -3.67 3.97 11.19
C SER A 318 -3.75 2.57 10.58
N LEU A 319 -2.62 1.94 10.22
CA LEU A 319 -2.58 0.51 9.86
C LEU A 319 -2.95 -0.36 11.07
N GLY A 320 -2.32 -0.10 12.23
CA GLY A 320 -2.65 -0.80 13.48
C GLY A 320 -4.11 -0.62 13.88
N TRP A 321 -4.63 0.60 13.77
CA TRP A 321 -6.01 0.93 14.06
C TRP A 321 -6.99 0.19 13.14
N ALA A 322 -6.72 0.17 11.84
CA ALA A 322 -7.53 -0.57 10.87
C ALA A 322 -7.55 -2.08 11.19
N LEU A 323 -6.40 -2.67 11.52
CA LEU A 323 -6.30 -4.08 11.92
C LEU A 323 -7.05 -4.36 13.23
N GLY A 324 -6.90 -3.50 14.24
CA GLY A 324 -7.65 -3.61 15.49
C GLY A 324 -9.16 -3.55 15.26
N ALA A 325 -9.64 -2.60 14.46
CA ALA A 325 -11.06 -2.50 14.10
C ALA A 325 -11.57 -3.72 13.29
N ALA A 326 -10.69 -4.37 12.52
CA ALA A 326 -11.01 -5.53 11.70
C ALA A 326 -11.04 -6.85 12.49
N LEU A 327 -10.35 -6.91 13.63
CA LEU A 327 -10.20 -8.10 14.46
C LEU A 327 -10.98 -7.95 15.79
N PRO A 328 -12.33 -7.94 15.77
CA PRO A 328 -13.11 -7.74 16.99
C PRO A 328 -12.95 -8.93 17.94
N VAL A 329 -13.03 -8.65 19.25
CA VAL A 329 -12.99 -9.67 20.33
C VAL A 329 -13.97 -10.82 20.10
N THR A 330 -15.11 -10.55 19.46
CA THR A 330 -16.15 -11.54 19.18
C THR A 330 -15.80 -12.54 18.09
N ARG A 331 -14.82 -12.25 17.22
CA ARG A 331 -14.35 -13.16 16.16
C ARG A 331 -12.93 -13.67 16.40
N GLN A 332 -12.08 -12.87 17.03
CA GLN A 332 -10.71 -13.23 17.40
C GLN A 332 -10.52 -12.90 18.89
N GLY A 333 -10.43 -13.94 19.72
CA GLY A 333 -10.48 -13.85 21.17
C GLY A 333 -9.24 -13.19 21.80
N GLY A 334 -8.06 -13.37 21.20
CA GLY A 334 -6.80 -12.76 21.67
C GLY A 334 -6.12 -11.89 20.61
N LEU A 335 -5.68 -10.69 21.00
CA LEU A 335 -4.77 -9.86 20.19
C LEU A 335 -3.52 -9.55 21.00
N HIS A 336 -2.39 -9.94 20.46
CA HIS A 336 -1.06 -9.68 21.01
C HIS A 336 -0.33 -8.76 20.05
N VAL A 337 0.26 -7.68 20.54
CA VAL A 337 1.06 -6.77 19.73
C VAL A 337 2.47 -6.77 20.29
N ILE A 338 3.44 -7.19 19.48
CA ILE A 338 4.85 -7.18 19.84
C ILE A 338 5.46 -5.92 19.26
N ASP A 339 5.95 -5.05 20.14
CA ASP A 339 6.61 -3.82 19.72
C ASP A 339 8.04 -4.08 19.22
N LEU A 340 8.72 -3.01 18.79
CA LEU A 340 10.06 -3.07 18.25
C LEU A 340 11.13 -3.46 19.29
N ASP A 341 10.82 -3.30 20.58
CA ASP A 341 11.69 -3.71 21.68
C ASP A 341 11.42 -5.17 22.13
N GLY A 342 10.45 -5.83 21.48
CA GLY A 342 10.05 -7.21 21.78
C GLY A 342 9.09 -7.33 22.96
N CYS A 343 8.56 -6.22 23.48
CA CYS A 343 7.58 -6.24 24.57
C CYS A 343 6.19 -6.58 24.03
N GLU A 344 5.45 -7.38 24.80
CA GLU A 344 4.11 -7.84 24.43
C GLU A 344 3.03 -6.97 25.06
N TRP A 345 2.15 -6.44 24.21
CA TRP A 345 0.96 -5.66 24.57
C TRP A 345 -0.28 -6.51 24.29
N THR A 346 -1.12 -6.70 25.30
CA THR A 346 -2.32 -7.57 25.21
C THR A 346 -3.60 -6.79 25.45
N ASP A 347 -4.72 -7.38 25.05
CA ASP A 347 -6.07 -6.86 25.31
C ASP A 347 -6.67 -7.30 26.65
N THR A 348 -5.96 -8.18 27.36
CA THR A 348 -6.27 -8.72 28.68
C THR A 348 -5.43 -8.00 29.74
N ASN A 349 -6.03 -7.76 30.92
CA ASN A 349 -5.30 -7.16 32.03
C ASN A 349 -4.22 -8.13 32.52
N SER A 350 -3.04 -7.58 32.78
CA SER A 350 -1.91 -8.33 33.34
C SER A 350 -1.92 -8.22 34.87
N ASP A 351 -1.59 -9.32 35.55
CA ASP A 351 -1.33 -9.30 37.01
C ASP A 351 -0.13 -8.41 37.39
N GLY A 352 0.67 -7.98 36.40
CA GLY A 352 1.80 -7.09 36.57
C GLY A 352 1.51 -5.60 36.30
N ASP A 353 0.28 -5.18 36.02
CA ASP A 353 -0.09 -3.76 35.84
C ASP A 353 0.15 -2.99 37.15
N GLN A 354 1.03 -1.98 37.10
CA GLN A 354 1.39 -1.19 38.28
C GLN A 354 0.56 0.09 38.43
N GLU A 355 -0.35 0.35 37.48
CA GLU A 355 -1.18 1.55 37.41
C GLU A 355 -0.35 2.84 37.45
N THR A 356 0.84 2.84 36.82
CA THR A 356 1.75 3.99 36.86
C THR A 356 1.37 5.09 35.87
N PHE A 357 0.71 4.74 34.76
CA PHE A 357 0.24 5.69 33.76
C PHE A 357 -1.27 5.72 33.63
N HIS A 358 -1.85 6.90 33.38
CA HIS A 358 -3.27 7.07 33.12
C HIS A 358 -3.54 7.97 31.91
N ALA A 359 -4.60 7.65 31.17
CA ALA A 359 -5.08 8.46 30.06
C ALA A 359 -6.06 9.54 30.56
N VAL A 360 -5.58 10.77 30.65
CA VAL A 360 -6.30 11.91 31.22
C VAL A 360 -6.80 12.85 30.13
N PRO A 361 -8.11 13.15 30.06
CA PRO A 361 -8.63 14.12 29.11
C PRO A 361 -8.26 15.57 29.51
N LYS A 362 -7.80 16.38 28.54
CA LYS A 362 -7.42 17.80 28.73
C LYS A 362 -7.99 18.72 27.64
N ASP A 363 -7.93 20.03 27.89
CA ASP A 363 -8.22 21.12 26.95
C ASP A 363 -9.54 20.92 26.19
N VAL A 364 -10.62 20.68 26.94
CA VAL A 364 -11.95 20.45 26.38
C VAL A 364 -12.54 21.79 25.93
N GLN A 365 -12.57 22.03 24.62
CA GLN A 365 -13.21 23.18 24.02
C GLN A 365 -14.52 22.74 23.34
N GLN A 366 -15.63 23.36 23.73
CA GLN A 366 -16.97 23.14 23.16
C GLN A 366 -17.41 24.41 22.47
N ASP A 367 -17.46 24.41 21.13
CA ASP A 367 -17.79 25.61 20.37
C ASP A 367 -19.23 25.62 19.83
N LEU A 368 -19.96 24.49 19.83
CA LEU A 368 -21.33 24.38 19.29
C LEU A 368 -22.25 23.39 20.04
N ASP A 369 -23.57 23.58 19.92
CA ASP A 369 -24.60 22.66 20.43
C ASP A 369 -25.59 22.23 19.32
N PRO A 370 -25.72 20.93 18.98
CA PRO A 370 -24.81 19.81 19.27
C PRO A 370 -23.72 19.66 18.18
N PRO A 371 -22.47 19.36 18.57
CA PRO A 371 -21.35 19.22 17.63
C PRO A 371 -21.46 17.94 16.79
N ARG A 372 -21.18 18.05 15.49
CA ARG A 372 -21.19 16.96 14.52
C ARG A 372 -19.82 16.30 14.37
N SER A 373 -18.74 17.06 14.55
CA SER A 373 -17.35 16.59 14.46
C SER A 373 -16.57 16.90 15.74
N VAL A 374 -15.71 15.96 16.15
CA VAL A 374 -14.86 16.09 17.33
C VAL A 374 -13.41 15.77 16.98
N ALA A 375 -12.49 16.70 17.22
CA ALA A 375 -11.05 16.45 17.10
C ALA A 375 -10.45 15.95 18.42
N VAL A 376 -9.64 14.90 18.34
CA VAL A 376 -8.90 14.37 19.49
C VAL A 376 -7.45 14.10 19.15
N LEU A 377 -6.55 14.62 19.97
CA LEU A 377 -5.14 14.23 19.95
C LEU A 377 -4.85 13.29 21.13
N ILE A 378 -4.42 12.07 20.81
CA ILE A 378 -3.98 11.09 21.80
C ILE A 378 -2.45 11.13 21.84
N ARG A 379 -1.87 11.53 22.96
CA ARG A 379 -0.42 11.77 23.07
C ARG A 379 0.17 11.30 24.40
N ASN A 380 1.48 11.11 24.39
CA ASN A 380 2.26 10.99 25.62
C ASN A 380 2.42 12.35 26.34
N SER A 381 2.98 12.32 27.55
CA SER A 381 3.19 13.49 28.40
C SER A 381 4.26 14.46 27.91
N THR A 382 5.15 14.05 27.00
CA THR A 382 6.19 14.93 26.44
C THR A 382 5.58 16.09 25.65
N GLU A 383 6.15 17.28 25.78
CA GLU A 383 5.74 18.46 25.01
C GLU A 383 5.89 18.19 23.52
N GLN A 384 4.78 18.27 22.79
CA GLN A 384 4.75 18.16 21.33
C GLN A 384 4.47 19.53 20.74
N ASN A 385 4.80 19.71 19.46
CA ASN A 385 4.47 20.93 18.75
C ASN A 385 2.94 21.04 18.57
N MET A 386 2.29 21.65 19.55
CA MET A 386 0.83 21.83 19.59
C MET A 386 0.30 22.62 18.40
N GLN A 387 1.13 23.47 17.78
CA GLN A 387 0.75 24.26 16.61
C GLN A 387 0.29 23.39 15.43
N ILE A 388 0.81 22.16 15.32
CA ILE A 388 0.41 21.21 14.27
C ILE A 388 -1.01 20.67 14.53
N PHE A 389 -1.43 20.54 15.79
CA PHE A 389 -2.77 20.09 16.14
C PHE A 389 -3.81 21.21 16.09
N GLU A 390 -3.42 22.47 16.29
CA GLU A 390 -4.34 23.61 16.18
C GLU A 390 -5.03 23.70 14.80
N GLU A 391 -4.32 23.34 13.73
CA GLU A 391 -4.89 23.27 12.37
C GLU A 391 -6.05 22.26 12.28
N LEU A 392 -5.92 21.11 12.95
CA LEU A 392 -6.98 20.08 13.01
C LEU A 392 -8.14 20.53 13.90
N LYS A 393 -7.85 21.19 15.03
CA LYS A 393 -8.89 21.73 15.93
C LYS A 393 -9.80 22.72 15.20
N ALA A 394 -9.20 23.62 14.40
CA ALA A 394 -9.95 24.65 13.68
C ALA A 394 -10.95 24.10 12.66
N ALA A 395 -10.83 22.82 12.27
CA ALA A 395 -11.71 22.15 11.33
C ALA A 395 -12.87 21.35 12.00
N CYS A 396 -12.98 21.35 13.34
CA CYS A 396 -13.97 20.55 14.07
C CYS A 396 -14.79 21.41 15.05
N ASP A 397 -16.00 20.93 15.39
CA ASP A 397 -16.95 21.64 16.27
C ASP A 397 -16.58 21.57 17.77
N GLU A 398 -15.88 20.50 18.14
CA GLU A 398 -15.39 20.23 19.50
C GLU A 398 -13.96 19.70 19.39
N SER A 399 -13.11 20.02 20.37
CA SER A 399 -11.79 19.39 20.46
C SER A 399 -11.36 19.11 21.89
N PHE A 400 -10.56 18.06 22.05
CA PHE A 400 -9.94 17.72 23.33
C PHE A 400 -8.64 16.94 23.11
N GLN A 401 -7.87 16.76 24.17
CA GLN A 401 -6.69 15.90 24.19
C GLN A 401 -6.91 14.74 25.15
N ILE A 402 -6.27 13.61 24.87
CA ILE A 402 -6.05 12.53 25.83
C ILE A 402 -4.54 12.43 26.03
N VAL A 403 -4.08 12.80 27.23
CA VAL A 403 -2.66 12.78 27.59
C VAL A 403 -2.40 11.56 28.47
N ILE A 404 -1.45 10.72 28.07
CA ILE A 404 -0.99 9.59 28.88
C ILE A 404 0.07 10.11 29.85
N GLU A 405 -0.28 10.19 31.12
CA GLU A 405 0.53 10.81 32.17
C GLU A 405 0.96 9.79 33.21
N SER A 406 2.21 9.91 33.67
CA SER A 406 2.77 9.08 34.73
C SER A 406 2.52 9.71 36.10
N CYS A 407 2.14 8.89 37.08
CA CYS A 407 2.14 9.29 38.49
C CYS A 407 3.55 9.41 39.07
N SER A 408 4.56 8.76 38.47
CA SER A 408 5.97 8.77 38.89
C SER A 408 6.85 9.75 38.11
N GLY A 409 6.32 10.39 37.07
CA GLY A 409 7.07 11.30 36.19
C GLY A 409 7.86 10.62 35.08
N GLU A 410 7.68 9.32 34.89
CA GLU A 410 8.29 8.56 33.80
C GLU A 410 7.66 8.89 32.42
N HIS A 411 8.42 8.66 31.34
CA HIS A 411 8.00 8.99 29.97
C HIS A 411 7.73 7.77 29.09
N HIS A 412 8.21 6.59 29.48
CA HIS A 412 8.00 5.34 28.77
C HIS A 412 7.02 4.49 29.59
N TYR A 413 5.81 4.28 29.06
CA TYR A 413 4.82 3.43 29.73
C TYR A 413 4.99 1.97 29.33
N PRO A 414 4.99 1.05 30.32
CA PRO A 414 5.32 -0.35 30.09
C PRO A 414 4.16 -1.11 29.44
N ALA A 415 4.50 -2.14 28.64
CA ALA A 415 3.54 -2.86 27.80
C ALA A 415 2.43 -3.58 28.58
N ASN A 416 2.72 -4.03 29.80
CA ASN A 416 1.76 -4.66 30.72
C ASN A 416 0.61 -3.74 31.14
N GLU A 417 0.78 -2.42 31.07
CA GLU A 417 -0.29 -1.43 31.33
C GLU A 417 -1.17 -1.18 30.08
N GLY A 418 -0.80 -1.76 28.94
CA GLY A 418 -1.40 -1.50 27.64
C GLY A 418 -2.91 -1.77 27.57
N SER A 419 -3.38 -2.87 28.16
CA SER A 419 -4.81 -3.22 28.18
C SER A 419 -5.65 -2.15 28.88
N ARG A 420 -5.21 -1.72 30.06
CA ARG A 420 -5.89 -0.72 30.88
C ARG A 420 -5.84 0.65 30.22
N LEU A 421 -4.68 1.09 29.75
CA LEU A 421 -4.53 2.35 29.00
C LEU A 421 -5.44 2.38 27.77
N ALA A 422 -5.48 1.29 27.00
CA ALA A 422 -6.39 1.19 25.85
C ALA A 422 -7.87 1.29 26.28
N GLN A 423 -8.24 0.72 27.43
CA GLN A 423 -9.59 0.82 27.98
C GLN A 423 -9.94 2.25 28.43
N GLU A 424 -9.03 2.95 29.10
CA GLU A 424 -9.21 4.34 29.52
C GLU A 424 -9.38 5.28 28.32
N ILE A 425 -8.50 5.17 27.32
CA ILE A 425 -8.58 5.93 26.07
C ILE A 425 -9.92 5.66 25.39
N ALA A 426 -10.27 4.39 25.16
CA ALA A 426 -11.51 4.03 24.48
C ALA A 426 -12.77 4.49 25.24
N ARG A 427 -12.73 4.56 26.58
CA ARG A 427 -13.84 5.10 27.39
C ARG A 427 -14.07 6.58 27.09
N GLU A 428 -13.01 7.37 27.06
CA GLU A 428 -13.10 8.80 26.76
C GLU A 428 -13.53 9.07 25.31
N LEU A 429 -13.01 8.29 24.35
CA LEU A 429 -13.45 8.38 22.96
C LEU A 429 -14.94 8.09 22.80
N ARG A 430 -15.47 7.05 23.47
CA ARG A 430 -16.91 6.74 23.42
C ARG A 430 -17.76 7.81 24.07
N LYS A 431 -17.32 8.35 25.21
CA LYS A 431 -18.06 9.38 25.96
C LYS A 431 -18.33 10.62 25.11
N ARG A 432 -17.37 11.05 24.28
CA ARG A 432 -17.47 12.28 23.47
C ARG A 432 -17.84 12.04 22.01
N GLY A 433 -17.46 10.90 21.45
CA GLY A 433 -17.61 10.59 20.01
C GLY A 433 -18.86 9.79 19.64
N ALA A 434 -19.68 9.34 20.61
CA ALA A 434 -20.90 8.59 20.29
C ALA A 434 -21.85 9.43 19.42
N GLY A 435 -22.22 8.89 18.25
CA GLY A 435 -23.11 9.56 17.29
C GLY A 435 -22.47 10.69 16.47
N LYS A 436 -21.15 10.89 16.58
CA LYS A 436 -20.40 11.97 15.92
C LYS A 436 -19.29 11.42 15.03
N GLU A 437 -18.72 12.28 14.17
CA GLU A 437 -17.47 12.01 13.47
C GLU A 437 -16.28 12.34 14.38
N LEU A 438 -15.42 11.37 14.65
CA LEU A 438 -14.28 11.53 15.56
C LEU A 438 -12.97 11.58 14.77
N HIS A 439 -12.35 12.74 14.70
CA HIS A 439 -11.09 13.00 14.01
C HIS A 439 -9.92 12.74 14.97
N ILE A 440 -9.17 11.67 14.72
CA ILE A 440 -8.15 11.15 15.61
C ILE A 440 -6.76 11.46 15.04
N ALA A 441 -6.02 12.28 15.77
CA ALA A 441 -4.58 12.43 15.66
C ALA A 441 -3.89 11.60 16.75
N TRP A 442 -2.75 11.00 16.41
CA TRP A 442 -2.08 10.06 17.27
C TRP A 442 -0.59 10.36 17.39
N SER A 443 -0.12 10.42 18.63
CA SER A 443 1.29 10.60 18.97
C SER A 443 1.65 9.89 20.27
N ALA A 444 1.04 8.73 20.47
CA ALA A 444 1.33 7.77 21.51
C ALA A 444 2.01 6.53 20.87
N ALA A 445 2.36 5.52 21.68
CA ALA A 445 2.95 4.28 21.21
C ALA A 445 2.04 3.62 20.18
N THR A 446 2.58 3.32 19.00
CA THR A 446 1.82 2.71 17.90
C THR A 446 1.18 1.38 18.33
N SER A 447 1.81 0.63 19.22
CA SER A 447 1.32 -0.66 19.73
C SER A 447 -0.02 -0.56 20.49
N LEU A 448 -0.35 0.61 21.05
CA LEU A 448 -1.64 0.84 21.71
C LEU A 448 -2.79 1.02 20.70
N ALA A 449 -2.52 1.55 19.51
CA ALA A 449 -3.55 1.88 18.52
C ALA A 449 -4.47 0.69 18.16
N PRO A 450 -3.98 -0.51 17.82
CA PRO A 450 -4.84 -1.68 17.56
C PRO A 450 -5.67 -2.10 18.78
N LEU A 451 -5.13 -1.98 20.00
CA LEU A 451 -5.84 -2.32 21.24
C LEU A 451 -6.98 -1.34 21.53
N VAL A 452 -6.75 -0.04 21.29
CA VAL A 452 -7.78 1.00 21.40
C VAL A 452 -8.86 0.78 20.33
N ALA A 453 -8.48 0.55 19.08
CA ALA A 453 -9.41 0.38 17.97
C ALA A 453 -10.39 -0.79 18.17
N ARG A 454 -9.91 -1.92 18.73
CA ARG A 454 -10.78 -3.06 19.11
C ARG A 454 -11.88 -2.66 20.10
N LYS A 455 -11.61 -1.66 20.94
CA LYS A 455 -12.52 -1.13 21.94
C LYS A 455 -13.30 0.11 21.41
N THR A 456 -13.31 0.42 20.12
CA THR A 456 -14.08 1.56 19.56
C THR A 456 -15.08 1.14 18.49
N ASN A 457 -15.64 -0.07 18.59
CA ASN A 457 -16.50 -0.66 17.57
C ASN A 457 -17.80 0.09 17.25
N THR A 458 -18.20 1.06 18.07
CA THR A 458 -19.41 1.87 17.89
C THR A 458 -19.13 3.27 17.33
N LEU A 459 -17.87 3.60 17.04
CA LEU A 459 -17.44 4.96 16.68
C LEU A 459 -17.17 5.09 15.18
N ASN A 460 -17.41 6.28 14.65
CA ASN A 460 -16.99 6.69 13.31
C ASN A 460 -15.68 7.45 13.41
N CYS A 461 -14.56 6.76 13.17
CA CYS A 461 -13.23 7.31 13.37
C CYS A 461 -12.63 7.76 12.03
N VAL A 462 -12.17 9.00 11.96
CA VAL A 462 -11.37 9.54 10.87
C VAL A 462 -9.94 9.68 11.36
N LEU A 463 -9.00 8.99 10.73
CA LEU A 463 -7.61 8.90 11.19
C LEU A 463 -6.72 9.89 10.44
N TYR A 464 -5.80 10.52 11.17
CA TYR A 464 -4.83 11.48 10.65
C TYR A 464 -3.41 11.04 10.97
N GLU A 465 -2.56 10.89 9.95
CA GLU A 465 -1.14 10.62 10.10
C GLU A 465 -0.33 11.92 10.08
N LEU A 466 0.63 12.05 10.99
CA LEU A 466 1.60 13.14 10.92
C LEU A 466 2.59 12.85 9.79
N THR A 467 2.77 13.80 8.86
CA THR A 467 3.74 13.63 7.77
C THR A 467 5.17 13.43 8.29
N GLN A 468 5.87 12.45 7.73
CA GLN A 468 7.18 11.98 8.21
C GLN A 468 8.30 12.19 7.18
N ASN A 469 8.09 12.97 6.13
CA ASN A 469 9.15 13.26 5.17
C ASN A 469 10.22 14.19 5.80
N PRO A 470 11.45 13.72 6.04
CA PRO A 470 12.50 14.54 6.64
C PRO A 470 12.96 15.69 5.75
N SER A 471 12.68 15.63 4.45
CA SER A 471 12.99 16.68 3.47
C SER A 471 11.91 17.76 3.39
N ALA A 472 10.76 17.57 4.03
CA ALA A 472 9.68 18.56 4.05
C ALA A 472 9.99 19.66 5.08
N THR A 473 9.67 20.92 4.75
CA THR A 473 9.93 22.08 5.60
C THR A 473 9.06 22.13 6.85
N LYS A 474 7.86 21.52 6.81
CA LYS A 474 6.92 21.46 7.92
C LYS A 474 6.14 20.14 7.93
N GLN A 475 6.00 19.55 9.12
CA GLN A 475 5.10 18.42 9.37
C GLN A 475 3.67 18.91 9.59
N HIS A 476 2.68 18.14 9.14
CA HIS A 476 1.27 18.41 9.36
C HIS A 476 0.47 17.11 9.41
N TYR A 477 -0.70 17.14 10.02
CA TYR A 477 -1.61 15.99 10.05
C TYR A 477 -2.34 15.87 8.71
N LYS A 478 -2.21 14.71 8.06
CA LYS A 478 -2.92 14.37 6.83
C LYS A 478 -3.99 13.33 7.11
N LYS A 479 -5.21 13.62 6.67
CA LYS A 479 -6.37 12.71 6.73
C LYS A 479 -6.11 11.49 5.85
N VAL A 480 -6.23 10.26 6.39
CA VAL A 480 -5.89 9.03 5.63
C VAL A 480 -7.04 8.03 5.50
N LEU A 481 -7.76 7.72 6.58
CA LEU A 481 -8.76 6.65 6.60
C LEU A 481 -10.01 7.06 7.37
N ARG A 482 -11.18 6.59 6.92
CA ARG A 482 -12.38 6.48 7.76
C ARG A 482 -12.57 5.03 8.15
N VAL A 483 -12.60 4.77 9.45
CA VAL A 483 -12.72 3.44 10.04
C VAL A 483 -14.00 3.36 10.88
N VAL A 484 -14.86 2.41 10.52
CA VAL A 484 -16.10 2.07 11.23
C VAL A 484 -16.17 0.55 11.34
N ALA A 485 -16.11 0.01 12.57
CA ALA A 485 -16.15 -1.44 12.76
C ALA A 485 -17.53 -2.02 12.39
N GLY A 486 -17.57 -3.31 12.06
CA GLY A 486 -18.83 -4.03 11.82
C GLY A 486 -19.50 -3.75 10.47
N MET A 487 -18.87 -2.99 9.57
CA MET A 487 -19.39 -2.73 8.23
C MET A 487 -19.26 -3.97 7.31
N PRO A 488 -20.23 -4.24 6.41
CA PRO A 488 -20.25 -5.45 5.58
C PRO A 488 -19.02 -5.66 4.69
N ASN A 489 -18.36 -4.58 4.26
CA ASN A 489 -17.22 -4.62 3.34
C ASN A 489 -15.87 -4.41 4.07
N GLY A 490 -15.84 -4.64 5.38
CA GLY A 490 -14.66 -4.39 6.23
C GLY A 490 -14.68 -3.00 6.86
N PRO A 491 -13.78 -2.74 7.82
CA PRO A 491 -13.86 -1.57 8.67
C PRO A 491 -13.40 -0.26 7.99
N ILE A 492 -12.60 -0.34 6.92
CA ILE A 492 -12.16 0.85 6.18
C ILE A 492 -13.28 1.26 5.21
N VAL A 493 -14.03 2.29 5.59
CA VAL A 493 -15.17 2.80 4.79
C VAL A 493 -14.67 3.74 3.70
N GLU A 494 -13.65 4.54 3.99
CA GLU A 494 -13.13 5.59 3.11
C GLU A 494 -11.60 5.63 3.20
N VAL A 495 -10.96 5.83 2.05
CA VAL A 495 -9.52 6.09 1.95
C VAL A 495 -9.43 7.47 1.33
N PHE A 496 -8.94 8.44 2.10
CA PHE A 496 -8.86 9.82 1.65
C PHE A 496 -7.64 10.01 0.77
N ASP A 497 -7.81 10.76 -0.30
CA ASP A 497 -6.70 11.23 -1.13
C ASP A 497 -6.70 12.78 -1.21
N ASP A 498 -5.61 13.35 -1.71
CA ASP A 498 -5.53 14.81 -1.88
C ASP A 498 -6.42 15.31 -3.03
N CYS A 499 -6.95 14.41 -3.88
CA CYS A 499 -7.92 14.76 -4.90
C CYS A 499 -9.32 14.98 -4.29
N ASP A 500 -9.64 14.33 -3.16
CA ASP A 500 -10.89 14.54 -2.42
C ASP A 500 -10.94 15.92 -1.73
N LEU A 501 -9.79 16.58 -1.53
CA LEU A 501 -9.70 18.00 -1.13
C LEU A 501 -9.93 18.98 -2.30
N LEU A 502 -10.16 18.47 -3.51
CA LEU A 502 -10.77 19.24 -4.61
C LEU A 502 -12.31 19.17 -4.59
N SER A 503 -12.91 18.42 -3.65
CA SER A 503 -14.34 18.53 -3.35
C SER A 503 -14.57 19.79 -2.51
N GLU A 504 -14.89 20.86 -3.24
CA GLU A 504 -15.15 22.24 -2.82
C GLU A 504 -13.93 23.01 -2.27
N PRO A 505 -13.12 23.63 -3.17
CA PRO A 505 -12.33 24.78 -2.73
C PRO A 505 -13.28 25.82 -2.08
N PRO A 506 -12.84 26.53 -1.02
CA PRO A 506 -13.57 27.72 -0.57
C PRO A 506 -13.81 28.59 -1.78
N ALA A 507 -15.08 28.90 -2.07
CA ALA A 507 -15.58 29.43 -3.34
C ALA A 507 -14.61 30.40 -4.05
N CYS A 508 -13.63 29.87 -4.80
CA CYS A 508 -13.01 30.61 -5.89
C CYS A 508 -14.09 30.63 -6.95
N GLU A 509 -14.57 31.82 -7.29
CA GLU A 509 -15.55 31.95 -8.35
C GLU A 509 -15.08 31.14 -9.57
N PRO A 510 -15.95 30.30 -10.15
CA PRO A 510 -15.57 29.49 -11.30
C PRO A 510 -14.96 30.38 -12.37
N THR A 511 -13.85 29.95 -12.97
CA THR A 511 -13.17 30.70 -14.02
C THR A 511 -14.14 30.97 -15.17
N LYS A 512 -14.57 32.23 -15.30
CA LYS A 512 -15.47 32.72 -16.33
C LYS A 512 -14.71 33.17 -17.58
N THR A 513 -13.43 33.54 -17.42
CA THR A 513 -12.60 34.09 -18.50
C THR A 513 -11.20 33.52 -18.47
N LEU A 514 -10.65 33.16 -19.63
CA LEU A 514 -9.30 32.67 -19.81
C LEU A 514 -8.47 33.63 -20.65
N VAL A 515 -7.28 33.99 -20.17
CA VAL A 515 -6.31 34.86 -20.85
C VAL A 515 -5.05 34.06 -21.15
N ASN A 516 -4.55 34.12 -22.37
CA ASN A 516 -3.32 33.43 -22.74
C ASN A 516 -2.10 34.32 -22.51
N LEU A 517 -1.17 33.81 -21.72
CA LEU A 517 0.14 34.39 -21.39
C LEU A 517 1.27 33.40 -21.73
N THR A 518 1.05 32.53 -22.72
CA THR A 518 2.11 31.77 -23.39
C THR A 518 2.67 32.61 -24.56
N PRO A 519 3.90 32.34 -25.04
CA PRO A 519 4.50 33.12 -26.12
C PRO A 519 3.84 32.88 -27.50
N HIS A 520 2.94 31.90 -27.59
CA HIS A 520 2.31 31.51 -28.84
C HIS A 520 0.80 31.43 -28.70
N VAL A 521 0.10 31.48 -29.83
CA VAL A 521 -1.35 31.29 -29.86
C VAL A 521 -1.70 29.89 -29.34
N VAL A 522 -2.69 29.79 -28.46
CA VAL A 522 -3.18 28.50 -27.94
C VAL A 522 -4.48 28.14 -28.65
N ARG A 523 -4.51 26.98 -29.28
CA ARG A 523 -5.68 26.43 -29.98
C ARG A 523 -6.20 25.19 -29.28
N LEU A 524 -7.49 25.18 -28.99
CA LEU A 524 -8.19 24.01 -28.45
C LEU A 524 -8.79 23.20 -29.60
N TYR A 525 -8.44 21.92 -29.67
CA TYR A 525 -8.96 20.98 -30.64
C TYR A 525 -10.02 20.06 -30.01
N ARG A 526 -11.11 19.81 -30.74
CA ARG A 526 -12.02 18.69 -30.50
C ARG A 526 -12.39 18.04 -31.81
N ASP A 527 -12.40 16.72 -31.85
CA ASP A 527 -12.75 15.94 -33.04
C ASP A 527 -12.01 16.39 -34.32
N GLY A 528 -10.75 16.81 -34.17
CA GLY A 528 -9.89 17.24 -35.28
C GLY A 528 -10.09 18.69 -35.75
N VAL A 529 -10.98 19.48 -35.12
CA VAL A 529 -11.22 20.89 -35.48
C VAL A 529 -10.88 21.84 -34.32
N VAL A 530 -10.43 23.05 -34.66
CA VAL A 530 -10.18 24.12 -33.68
C VAL A 530 -11.51 24.69 -33.20
N VAL A 531 -11.83 24.50 -31.92
CA VAL A 531 -13.08 24.98 -31.30
C VAL A 531 -12.91 26.30 -30.55
N LYS A 532 -11.67 26.66 -30.17
CA LYS A 532 -11.35 27.93 -29.50
C LYS A 532 -9.90 28.30 -29.75
N GLU A 533 -9.67 29.60 -29.86
CA GLU A 533 -8.32 30.18 -29.94
C GLU A 533 -8.17 31.26 -28.87
N TRP A 534 -7.02 31.28 -28.20
CA TRP A 534 -6.59 32.36 -27.33
C TRP A 534 -5.32 32.99 -27.92
N PRO A 535 -5.35 34.28 -28.30
CA PRO A 535 -4.20 34.95 -28.92
C PRO A 535 -3.03 35.01 -27.94
N ALA A 536 -1.80 35.01 -28.45
CA ALA A 536 -0.63 35.35 -27.63
C ALA A 536 -0.72 36.80 -27.14
N PRO A 537 -0.13 37.16 -26.00
CA PRO A 537 -0.06 38.55 -25.56
C PRO A 537 0.83 39.38 -26.50
N ASP A 538 0.59 40.69 -26.52
CA ASP A 538 1.43 41.64 -27.25
C ASP A 538 2.78 41.82 -26.50
N ASP A 539 3.88 41.85 -27.26
CA ASP A 539 5.25 41.96 -26.74
C ASP A 539 5.62 40.89 -25.68
N ASP A 540 6.77 41.05 -25.02
CA ASP A 540 7.43 40.06 -24.15
C ASP A 540 6.71 39.80 -22.80
N GLN A 541 5.39 40.03 -22.75
CA GLN A 541 4.48 40.00 -21.60
C GLN A 541 3.99 38.60 -21.19
N TRP A 542 4.51 37.54 -21.80
CA TRP A 542 4.18 36.16 -21.44
C TRP A 542 4.87 35.74 -20.13
N VAL A 543 4.23 34.86 -19.37
CA VAL A 543 4.72 34.42 -18.06
C VAL A 543 5.82 33.38 -18.24
N ARG A 544 7.01 33.63 -17.69
CA ARG A 544 8.15 32.72 -17.79
C ARG A 544 8.90 32.56 -16.48
N VAL A 545 9.54 31.42 -16.30
CA VAL A 545 10.52 31.23 -15.23
C VAL A 545 11.76 32.05 -15.58
N GLY A 546 12.17 32.96 -14.70
CA GLY A 546 13.41 33.70 -14.87
C GLY A 546 14.61 32.75 -14.84
N GLU A 547 15.66 33.05 -15.59
CA GLU A 547 16.91 32.28 -15.55
C GLU A 547 18.03 33.14 -14.96
N LYS A 548 18.73 32.60 -13.96
CA LYS A 548 20.02 33.13 -13.53
C LYS A 548 21.12 32.29 -14.16
N ARG A 549 22.07 32.96 -14.82
CA ARG A 549 23.19 32.32 -15.52
C ARG A 549 24.48 32.60 -14.79
N CYS A 550 25.22 31.54 -14.46
CA CYS A 550 26.55 31.62 -13.87
C CYS A 550 27.54 30.93 -14.81
N SER A 551 28.70 31.56 -15.03
CA SER A 551 29.79 30.91 -15.75
C SER A 551 30.29 29.72 -14.93
N ALA A 552 30.46 28.57 -15.58
CA ALA A 552 30.98 27.34 -14.99
C ALA A 552 32.28 26.93 -15.69
N PRO A 553 33.09 26.04 -15.09
CA PRO A 553 34.31 25.54 -15.72
C PRO A 553 34.03 24.93 -17.09
N THR A 554 34.89 25.20 -18.06
CA THR A 554 34.86 24.58 -19.40
C THR A 554 35.00 23.07 -19.27
N VAL A 555 34.19 22.33 -20.03
CA VAL A 555 34.33 20.89 -20.16
C VAL A 555 35.18 20.61 -21.39
N HIS A 556 36.19 19.76 -21.22
CA HIS A 556 37.02 19.29 -22.33
C HIS A 556 36.50 17.95 -22.80
N ASN A 557 36.23 17.82 -24.11
CA ASN A 557 35.98 16.55 -24.75
C ASN A 557 36.92 16.43 -25.95
N ASP A 558 37.83 15.46 -25.89
CA ASP A 558 39.01 15.36 -26.76
C ASP A 558 39.81 16.69 -26.77
N ASP A 559 40.08 17.25 -27.95
CA ASP A 559 40.80 18.53 -28.14
C ASP A 559 39.88 19.76 -28.13
N LEU A 560 38.58 19.60 -27.83
CA LEU A 560 37.59 20.70 -27.87
C LEU A 560 37.27 21.23 -26.47
N GLU A 561 37.53 22.52 -26.25
CA GLU A 561 37.04 23.24 -25.07
C GLU A 561 35.59 23.67 -25.26
N ILE A 562 34.69 23.18 -24.40
CA ILE A 562 33.26 23.49 -24.45
C ILE A 562 32.91 24.39 -23.25
N PRO A 563 32.51 25.66 -23.47
CA PRO A 563 32.08 26.52 -22.38
C PRO A 563 30.76 26.04 -21.80
N VAL A 564 30.71 25.90 -20.47
CA VAL A 564 29.50 25.52 -19.74
C VAL A 564 28.95 26.72 -18.99
N THR A 565 27.64 26.94 -19.12
CA THR A 565 26.89 27.91 -18.31
C THR A 565 25.94 27.14 -17.42
N VAL A 566 26.05 27.34 -16.11
CA VAL A 566 25.05 26.83 -15.16
C VAL A 566 23.85 27.76 -15.20
N ILE A 567 22.68 27.20 -15.47
CA ILE A 567 21.40 27.91 -15.50
C ILE A 567 20.60 27.43 -14.29
N THR A 568 20.22 28.36 -13.41
CA THR A 568 19.32 28.11 -12.29
C THR A 568 18.00 28.84 -12.49
N SER A 569 16.89 28.18 -12.23
CA SER A 569 15.56 28.79 -12.23
C SER A 569 15.47 29.88 -11.14
N GLY A 570 14.97 31.05 -11.52
CA GLY A 570 14.64 32.18 -10.66
C GLY A 570 13.14 32.45 -10.60
N ASP A 571 12.77 33.62 -10.10
CA ASP A 571 11.36 34.03 -9.93
C ASP A 571 10.64 34.15 -11.27
N LEU A 572 9.30 34.07 -11.23
CA LEU A 572 8.48 34.29 -12.42
C LEU A 572 8.59 35.73 -12.90
N VAL A 573 8.76 35.89 -14.21
CA VAL A 573 8.74 37.17 -14.91
C VAL A 573 7.42 37.30 -15.66
N GLY A 574 6.79 38.46 -15.56
CA GLY A 574 5.50 38.74 -16.22
C GLY A 574 4.29 38.19 -15.48
N GLU A 575 4.42 37.84 -14.20
CA GLU A 575 3.32 37.27 -13.41
C GLU A 575 2.15 38.27 -13.25
N PRO A 576 0.92 37.92 -13.69
CA PRO A 576 -0.25 38.79 -13.54
C PRO A 576 -0.79 38.79 -12.09
N PRO A 577 -1.55 39.79 -11.65
CA PRO A 577 -2.26 39.72 -10.37
C PRO A 577 -3.33 38.60 -10.38
N GLU A 578 -3.69 38.09 -9.20
CA GLU A 578 -4.83 37.19 -9.05
C GLU A 578 -6.14 37.98 -9.14
N VAL A 579 -7.03 37.61 -10.08
CA VAL A 579 -8.32 38.25 -10.29
C VAL A 579 -9.43 37.19 -10.22
N PRO A 580 -10.41 37.31 -9.30
CA PRO A 580 -11.50 36.35 -9.17
C PRO A 580 -12.23 36.11 -10.50
N GLY A 581 -12.44 34.83 -10.84
CA GLY A 581 -13.12 34.41 -12.08
C GLY A 581 -12.28 34.51 -13.37
N VAL A 582 -11.01 34.94 -13.29
CA VAL A 582 -10.07 34.96 -14.42
C VAL A 582 -9.03 33.86 -14.23
N GLY A 583 -8.71 33.13 -15.30
CA GLY A 583 -7.63 32.14 -15.34
C GLY A 583 -6.63 32.45 -16.44
N TYR A 584 -5.38 32.07 -16.22
CA TYR A 584 -4.26 32.38 -17.11
C TYR A 584 -3.67 31.11 -17.70
N ILE A 585 -3.60 31.03 -19.03
CA ILE A 585 -2.90 29.96 -19.74
C ILE A 585 -1.43 30.37 -19.82
N VAL A 586 -0.56 29.65 -19.14
CA VAL A 586 0.88 29.92 -19.05
C VAL A 586 1.68 28.69 -19.51
N PRO A 587 2.98 28.84 -19.82
CA PRO A 587 3.84 27.69 -20.10
C PRO A 587 3.84 26.69 -18.94
N ARG A 588 3.91 25.40 -19.25
CA ARG A 588 3.83 24.32 -18.23
C ARG A 588 4.85 24.51 -17.10
N LEU A 589 6.08 24.91 -17.43
CA LEU A 589 7.12 25.20 -16.43
C LEU A 589 6.75 26.38 -15.53
N SER A 590 6.12 27.42 -16.07
CA SER A 590 5.63 28.57 -15.30
C SER A 590 4.48 28.19 -14.37
N ALA A 591 3.52 27.38 -14.83
CA ALA A 591 2.45 26.85 -13.99
C ALA A 591 3.00 26.01 -12.83
N GLN A 592 3.97 25.14 -13.12
CA GLN A 592 4.62 24.29 -12.10
C GLN A 592 5.45 25.11 -11.09
N ALA A 593 6.12 26.16 -11.56
CA ALA A 593 6.91 27.05 -10.71
C ALA A 593 6.03 27.89 -9.78
N SER A 594 4.89 28.39 -10.28
CA SER A 594 3.97 29.27 -9.56
C SER A 594 3.26 28.58 -8.39
N GLY A 595 2.64 27.42 -8.64
CA GLY A 595 1.74 26.79 -7.66
C GLY A 595 0.41 27.53 -7.46
N ARG A 596 0.07 28.48 -8.34
CA ARG A 596 -1.23 29.17 -8.34
C ARG A 596 -2.37 28.33 -8.91
N ARG A 597 -3.57 28.51 -8.35
CA ARG A 597 -4.81 27.78 -8.74
C ARG A 597 -5.53 28.38 -9.95
N ASP A 598 -5.16 29.58 -10.39
CA ASP A 598 -5.72 30.22 -11.58
C ASP A 598 -4.82 30.04 -12.82
N PHE A 599 -3.71 29.31 -12.69
CA PHE A 599 -2.81 28.99 -13.80
C PHE A 599 -3.15 27.65 -14.44
N TYR A 600 -3.21 27.66 -15.77
CA TYR A 600 -3.47 26.52 -16.64
C TYR A 600 -2.36 26.41 -17.68
N PHE A 601 -2.17 25.23 -18.28
CA PHE A 601 -1.23 25.05 -19.39
C PHE A 601 -1.85 24.17 -20.47
N PRO A 602 -1.50 24.32 -21.76
CA PRO A 602 -1.96 23.42 -22.81
C PRO A 602 -1.59 21.96 -22.49
N PHE A 603 -2.56 21.05 -22.57
CA PHE A 603 -2.39 19.64 -22.21
C PHE A 603 -2.98 18.73 -23.29
N ASP A 604 -2.35 17.56 -23.47
CA ASP A 604 -2.69 16.61 -24.54
C ASP A 604 -2.54 17.24 -25.94
N GLU A 605 -1.27 17.40 -26.35
CA GLU A 605 -0.88 18.13 -27.56
C GLU A 605 -1.42 17.46 -28.84
N VAL A 606 -1.85 18.30 -29.78
CA VAL A 606 -2.19 17.90 -31.15
C VAL A 606 -1.02 18.29 -32.05
N ARG A 607 -0.53 17.34 -32.84
CA ARG A 607 0.64 17.52 -33.72
C ARG A 607 0.27 17.28 -35.17
N ASP A 608 0.99 17.93 -36.09
CA ASP A 608 0.94 17.62 -37.53
C ASP A 608 1.78 16.37 -37.86
N GLU A 609 1.81 16.01 -39.14
CA GLU A 609 2.54 14.84 -39.65
C GLU A 609 4.06 14.98 -39.48
N GLU A 610 4.57 16.21 -39.45
CA GLU A 610 5.96 16.56 -39.18
C GLU A 610 6.31 16.63 -37.69
N GLY A 611 5.31 16.47 -36.81
CA GLY A 611 5.46 16.48 -35.36
C GLY A 611 5.45 17.88 -34.72
N ASN A 612 5.16 18.95 -35.46
CA ASN A 612 4.98 20.29 -34.89
C ASN A 612 3.68 20.38 -34.10
N ILE A 613 3.68 21.14 -33.01
CA ILE A 613 2.49 21.32 -32.17
C ILE A 613 1.53 22.30 -32.83
N LEU A 614 0.32 21.82 -33.17
CA LEU A 614 -0.77 22.61 -33.73
C LEU A 614 -1.66 23.25 -32.65
N GLY A 615 -1.77 22.59 -31.49
CA GLY A 615 -2.62 23.00 -30.38
C GLY A 615 -2.70 21.93 -29.30
N ALA A 616 -3.78 21.94 -28.52
CA ALA A 616 -4.01 21.01 -27.41
C ALA A 616 -5.48 20.54 -27.38
N ARG A 617 -5.74 19.35 -26.82
CA ARG A 617 -7.10 18.81 -26.61
C ARG A 617 -7.71 19.28 -25.28
N GLY A 618 -6.88 19.76 -24.36
CA GLY A 618 -7.33 20.28 -23.08
C GLY A 618 -6.36 21.28 -22.45
N LEU A 619 -6.70 21.69 -21.24
CA LEU A 619 -5.83 22.45 -20.35
C LEU A 619 -5.53 21.61 -19.11
N GLY A 620 -4.28 21.57 -18.69
CA GLY A 620 -3.81 20.99 -17.45
C GLY A 620 -3.64 22.05 -16.37
N GLN A 621 -3.60 21.60 -15.13
CA GLN A 621 -3.31 22.44 -13.96
C GLN A 621 -2.48 21.60 -12.98
N PHE A 622 -1.57 22.25 -12.26
CA PHE A 622 -0.87 21.62 -11.13
C PHE A 622 -1.60 21.91 -9.82
N PRO A 623 -1.57 20.99 -8.84
CA PRO A 623 -2.09 21.29 -7.52
C PRO A 623 -1.36 22.50 -6.92
N PRO A 624 -2.02 23.29 -6.06
CA PRO A 624 -1.38 24.40 -5.39
C PRO A 624 -0.18 23.90 -4.59
N LYS A 625 0.92 24.67 -4.58
CA LYS A 625 2.01 24.39 -3.65
C LYS A 625 1.48 24.65 -2.24
N SER A 626 1.53 23.64 -1.36
CA SER A 626 1.37 23.86 0.07
C SER A 626 2.38 24.92 0.46
N GLY A 627 1.90 26.07 0.96
CA GLY A 627 2.73 27.25 1.23
C GLY A 627 3.99 26.90 2.04
N GLY A 628 5.12 27.51 1.65
CA GLY A 628 6.42 27.33 2.27
C GLY A 628 6.55 27.89 3.68
#